data_AF-A0A9D7JRM4-F1
#
_entry.id   AF-A0A9D7JRM4-F1
#
_cell.length_a   1.000
_cell.length_b   1.000
_cell.length_c   1.000
_cell.angle_alpha   90.00
_cell.angle_beta   90.00
_cell.angle_gamma   90.00
#
_symmetry.space_group_name_H-M   'P 1'
#
loop_
_entity.id
_entity.type
_entity.pdbx_description
1 polymer ?
#
loop_
_entity_poly.entity_id
_entity_poly.type
_entity_poly.pdbx_seq_one_letter_code
_entity_poly.pdbx_strand_id
1 'polypeptide(L)'
;MKIREELRKRNPDSADYARDLSISYDRIGDIYKALGDTKSALTSYESSLKIAEELRKRNPDSADYARDLSISYDRMGIFIKHWAIKAPLRSKLFEDS
;
A
#
# COMPACT_ATOMS: atom_id res chain seq x y z
N MET A 1 8.30 5.15 9.92
CA MET A 1 8.54 4.01 9.03
C MET A 1 9.66 3.10 9.52
N LYS A 2 10.91 3.59 9.57
CA LYS A 2 12.09 2.82 9.99
C LYS A 2 11.93 1.96 11.25
N ILE A 3 11.31 2.48 12.31
CA ILE A 3 11.09 1.71 13.56
C ILE A 3 10.26 0.44 13.30
N ARG A 4 9.18 0.53 12.51
CA ARG A 4 8.32 -0.63 12.22
C ARG A 4 9.00 -1.64 11.31
N GLU A 5 9.82 -1.17 10.36
CA GLU A 5 10.65 -2.05 9.54
C GLU A 5 11.66 -2.81 10.40
N GLU A 6 12.33 -2.14 11.34
CA GLU A 6 13.27 -2.77 12.26
C GLU A 6 12.57 -3.75 13.23
N LEU A 7 11.40 -3.38 13.77
CA LEU A 7 10.60 -4.29 14.60
C LEU A 7 10.19 -5.54 13.83
N ARG A 8 9.73 -5.39 12.57
CA ARG A 8 9.40 -6.51 11.68
C ARG A 8 10.61 -7.38 11.38
N LYS A 9 11.77 -6.79 11.09
CA LYS A 9 13.01 -7.54 10.82
C LYS A 9 13.48 -8.35 12.03
N ARG A 10 13.40 -7.77 13.24
CA ARG A 10 13.79 -8.45 14.48
C ARG A 10 12.80 -9.53 14.90
N ASN A 11 11.55 -9.44 14.43
CA ASN A 11 10.46 -10.33 14.81
C ASN A 11 9.71 -10.80 13.55
N PRO A 12 10.34 -11.59 12.66
CA PRO A 12 9.78 -11.95 11.35
C PRO A 12 8.50 -12.81 11.45
N ASP A 13 8.28 -13.47 12.59
CA ASP A 13 7.09 -14.30 12.82
C ASP A 13 5.97 -13.59 13.56
N SER A 14 6.19 -12.36 14.03
CA SER A 14 5.13 -11.56 14.64
C SER A 14 4.18 -11.03 13.56
N ALA A 15 2.95 -11.54 13.59
CA ALA A 15 1.88 -11.11 12.71
C ALA A 15 1.46 -9.65 13.01
N ASP A 16 1.48 -9.24 14.28
CA ASP A 16 1.13 -7.87 14.70
C ASP A 16 2.11 -6.85 14.10
N TYR A 17 3.41 -7.09 14.19
CA TYR A 17 4.40 -6.20 13.59
C TYR A 17 4.33 -6.19 12.05
N ALA A 18 3.95 -7.30 11.43
CA ALA A 18 3.67 -7.33 9.99
C ALA A 18 2.46 -6.44 9.66
N ARG A 19 1.36 -6.63 10.38
CA ARG A 19 0.11 -5.90 10.16
C ARG A 19 0.30 -4.40 10.35
N ASP A 20 0.97 -3.99 11.42
CA ASP A 20 1.30 -2.58 11.70
C ASP A 20 2.19 -1.97 10.60
N LEU A 21 3.13 -2.74 10.07
CA LEU A 21 3.97 -2.31 8.96
C LEU A 21 3.14 -2.16 7.67
N SER A 22 2.25 -3.10 7.38
CA SER A 22 1.32 -3.01 6.24
C SER A 22 0.46 -1.74 6.30
N ILE A 23 -0.20 -1.49 7.44
CA ILE A 23 -1.02 -0.29 7.66
C ILE A 23 -0.19 0.99 7.51
N SER A 24 1.08 0.96 7.91
CA SER A 24 1.97 2.10 7.75
C SER A 24 2.30 2.40 6.29
N TYR A 25 2.55 1.36 5.49
CA TYR A 25 2.73 1.49 4.06
C TYR A 25 1.48 2.06 3.37
N ASP A 26 0.28 1.62 3.74
CA ASP A 26 -0.98 2.18 3.23
C ASP A 26 -1.10 3.69 3.48
N ARG A 27 -0.79 4.14 4.70
CA ARG A 27 -0.82 5.57 5.06
C ARG A 27 0.23 6.37 4.30
N ILE A 28 1.41 5.81 4.09
CA ILE A 28 2.48 6.45 3.31
C ILE A 28 2.07 6.54 1.83
N GLY A 29 1.41 5.51 1.30
CA GLY A 29 0.82 5.51 -0.03
C GLY A 29 -0.20 6.64 -0.21
N ASP A 30 -1.09 6.83 0.79
CA ASP A 30 -2.05 7.94 0.79
C ASP A 30 -1.37 9.32 0.78
N ILE A 31 -0.30 9.47 1.57
CA ILE A 31 0.49 10.71 1.62
C ILE A 31 1.12 10.99 0.25
N TYR A 32 1.81 10.01 -0.35
CA TYR A 32 2.43 10.20 -1.66
C TYR A 32 1.40 10.43 -2.77
N LYS A 33 0.23 9.78 -2.70
CA LYS A 33 -0.90 10.05 -3.59
C LYS A 33 -1.35 11.51 -3.49
N ALA A 34 -1.48 12.04 -2.27
CA ALA A 34 -1.86 13.44 -2.05
C ALA A 34 -0.79 14.41 -2.56
N LEU A 35 0.49 14.07 -2.46
CA LEU A 35 1.61 14.84 -3.01
C LEU A 35 1.75 14.70 -4.55
N GLY A 36 1.01 13.78 -5.17
CA GLY A 36 1.09 13.51 -6.60
C GLY A 36 2.34 12.73 -7.03
N ASP A 37 3.12 12.20 -6.07
CA ASP A 37 4.23 11.28 -6.31
C ASP A 37 3.68 9.87 -6.50
N THR A 38 3.33 9.57 -7.75
CA THR A 38 2.66 8.33 -8.12
C THR A 38 3.57 7.12 -7.98
N LYS A 39 4.88 7.29 -8.17
CA LYS A 39 5.83 6.18 -8.07
C LYS A 39 5.98 5.75 -6.61
N SER A 40 6.22 6.70 -5.70
CA SER A 40 6.34 6.40 -4.27
C SER A 40 5.02 5.89 -3.67
N ALA A 41 3.88 6.40 -4.15
CA ALA A 41 2.57 5.90 -3.75
C ALA A 41 2.38 4.43 -4.15
N LEU A 42 2.66 4.09 -5.41
CA LEU A 42 2.54 2.73 -5.93
C LEU A 42 3.40 1.76 -5.13
N THR A 43 4.69 2.06 -4.96
CA THR A 43 5.62 1.22 -4.19
C THR A 43 5.18 1.00 -2.75
N SER A 44 4.55 2.01 -2.13
CA SER A 44 4.01 1.89 -0.78
C SER A 44 2.81 0.95 -0.74
N TYR A 45 1.84 1.11 -1.64
CA TYR A 45 0.69 0.21 -1.70
C TYR A 45 1.08 -1.24 -2.05
N GLU A 46 2.03 -1.45 -2.95
CA GLU A 46 2.58 -2.79 -3.27
C GLU A 46 3.23 -3.44 -2.03
N SER A 47 3.95 -2.67 -1.22
CA SER A 47 4.57 -3.15 0.01
C SER A 47 3.53 -3.54 1.07
N SER A 48 2.45 -2.76 1.20
CA SER A 48 1.32 -3.12 2.07
C SER A 48 0.65 -4.42 1.60
N LEU A 49 0.31 -4.49 0.31
CA LEU A 49 -0.38 -5.64 -0.29
C LEU A 49 0.42 -6.93 -0.08
N LYS A 50 1.73 -6.90 -0.35
CA LYS A 50 2.61 -8.06 -0.16
C LYS A 50 2.57 -8.60 1.27
N ILE A 51 2.53 -7.72 2.28
CA ILE A 51 2.47 -8.14 3.68
C ILE A 51 1.07 -8.68 4.02
N ALA A 52 0.00 -8.05 3.51
CA ALA A 52 -1.36 -8.54 3.72
C ALA A 52 -1.58 -9.93 3.10
N GLU A 53 -1.05 -10.18 1.90
CA GLU A 53 -1.03 -11.49 1.24
C GLU A 53 -0.26 -12.53 2.07
N GLU A 54 0.91 -12.15 2.61
CA GLU A 54 1.70 -13.02 3.49
C GLU A 54 0.91 -13.42 4.75
N LEU A 55 0.28 -12.45 5.43
CA LEU A 55 -0.54 -12.69 6.63
C LEU A 55 -1.73 -13.59 6.33
N ARG A 56 -2.43 -13.33 5.21
CA ARG A 56 -3.56 -14.15 4.76
C ARG A 56 -3.13 -15.59 4.46
N LYS A 57 -1.97 -15.76 3.82
CA LYS A 57 -1.43 -17.08 3.48
C LYS A 57 -1.05 -17.89 4.72
N ARG A 58 -0.44 -17.25 5.73
CA ARG A 58 -0.07 -17.92 6.99
C ARG A 58 -1.31 -18.34 7.79
N ASN A 59 -2.35 -17.50 7.81
CA ASN A 59 -3.54 -17.71 8.63
C ASN A 59 -4.82 -17.56 7.79
N PRO A 60 -5.16 -18.55 6.94
CA PRO A 60 -6.27 -18.49 5.99
C PRO A 60 -7.67 -18.54 6.61
N ASP A 61 -7.80 -18.80 7.91
CA ASP A 61 -9.09 -18.76 8.61
C ASP A 61 -9.30 -17.45 9.38
N SER A 62 -8.30 -16.57 9.40
CA SER A 62 -8.41 -15.27 10.06
C SER A 62 -9.27 -14.30 9.23
N ALA A 63 -10.42 -13.92 9.80
CA ALA A 63 -11.30 -12.92 9.19
C ALA A 63 -10.66 -11.52 9.15
N ASP A 64 -9.81 -11.20 10.13
CA ASP A 64 -9.11 -9.91 10.16
C ASP A 64 -8.10 -9.80 9.03
N TYR A 65 -7.32 -10.85 8.76
CA TYR A 65 -6.37 -10.82 7.63
C TYR A 65 -7.07 -10.91 6.28
N ALA A 66 -8.23 -11.56 6.20
CA ALA A 66 -9.08 -11.47 4.99
C ALA A 66 -9.54 -10.03 4.75
N ARG A 67 -9.97 -9.33 5.80
CA ARG A 67 -10.39 -7.92 5.72
C ARG A 67 -9.22 -7.02 5.33
N ASP A 68 -8.07 -7.16 5.97
CA ASP A 68 -6.90 -6.33 5.67
C ASP A 68 -6.45 -6.50 4.22
N LEU A 69 -6.41 -7.75 3.72
CA LEU A 69 -6.08 -8.02 2.31
C LEU A 69 -7.10 -7.37 1.36
N SER A 70 -8.40 -7.46 1.65
CA SER A 70 -9.44 -6.78 0.87
C SER A 70 -9.21 -5.28 0.82
N ILE A 71 -8.89 -4.65 1.96
CA ILE A 71 -8.62 -3.21 2.04
C ILE A 71 -7.38 -2.83 1.22
N SER A 72 -6.31 -3.62 1.27
CA SER A 72 -5.11 -3.36 0.46
C SER A 72 -5.42 -3.43 -1.05
N TYR A 73 -6.22 -4.40 -1.50
CA TYR A 73 -6.66 -4.45 -2.89
C TYR A 73 -7.53 -3.25 -3.28
N ASP A 74 -8.49 -2.83 -2.43
CA ASP A 74 -9.34 -1.67 -2.68
C ASP A 74 -8.50 -0.38 -2.80
N ARG A 75 -7.54 -0.18 -1.89
CA ARG A 75 -6.64 0.97 -1.92
C ARG A 75 -5.82 1.02 -3.21
N MET A 76 -5.23 -0.11 -3.61
CA MET A 76 -4.46 -0.21 -4.84
C MET A 76 -5.35 0.04 -6.08
N GLY A 77 -6.56 -0.53 -6.12
CA GLY A 77 -7.52 -0.32 -7.21
C GLY A 77 -7.97 1.13 -7.33
N ILE A 78 -8.32 1.78 -6.21
CA ILE A 78 -8.69 3.20 -6.17
C ILE A 78 -7.52 4.08 -6.65
N PHE A 79 -6.30 3.78 -6.20
CA PHE A 79 -5.11 4.52 -6.61
C PHE A 79 -4.86 4.39 -8.11
N ILE A 80 -4.85 3.17 -8.65
CA ILE A 80 -4.63 2.91 -10.08
C ILE A 80 -5.72 3.58 -10.92
N LYS A 81 -6.99 3.50 -10.51
CA LYS A 81 -8.11 4.20 -11.18
C LYS A 81 -7.90 5.72 -11.20
N HIS A 82 -7.54 6.31 -10.06
CA HIS A 82 -7.27 7.74 -9.97
C HIS A 82 -6.12 8.18 -10.87
N TRP A 83 -5.03 7.40 -10.86
CA TRP A 83 -3.85 7.68 -11.66
C TRP A 83 -4.11 7.51 -13.15
N ALA A 84 -4.73 6.41 -13.58
CA ALA A 84 -5.01 6.12 -14.99
C ALA A 84 -5.92 7.18 -15.63
N ILE A 85 -6.88 7.74 -14.90
CA ILE A 85 -7.73 8.82 -15.40
C ILE A 85 -6.92 10.12 -15.56
N LYS A 86 -6.00 10.40 -14.65
CA LYS A 86 -5.20 11.64 -14.66
C LYS A 86 -3.99 11.59 -15.59
N ALA A 87 -3.47 10.42 -15.92
CA ALA A 87 -2.28 10.29 -16.77
C ALA A 87 -2.48 10.94 -18.18
N PRO A 88 -3.60 10.69 -18.89
CA PRO A 88 -3.89 11.38 -20.17
C PRO A 88 -4.19 12.88 -20.02
N LEU A 89 -4.67 13.32 -18.85
CA LEU A 89 -4.96 14.74 -18.58
C LEU A 89 -3.71 15.54 -18.24
N ARG A 90 -2.69 14.91 -17.63
CA ARG A 90 -1.40 15.57 -17.35
C ARG A 90 -0.62 15.84 -18.63
N SER A 91 -0.54 14.89 -19.58
CA SER A 91 0.22 15.13 -20.83
C SER A 91 -0.32 16.31 -21.63
N LYS A 92 -1.65 16.47 -21.69
CA LYS A 92 -2.31 17.57 -22.41
C LYS A 92 -2.14 18.96 -21.77
N LEU A 93 -1.81 19.04 -20.48
CA LEU A 93 -1.66 20.33 -19.77
C LEU A 93 -0.24 20.89 -19.82
N PHE A 94 0.74 20.12 -20.30
CA PHE A 94 2.15 20.52 -20.38
C PHE A 94 2.71 20.57 -21.81
N GLU A 95 1.90 20.27 -22.83
CA GLU A 95 2.28 20.42 -24.25
C GLU A 95 1.87 21.78 -24.86
N ASP A 96 1.03 22.57 -24.17
CA ASP A 96 0.49 23.86 -24.65
C ASP A 96 1.05 25.09 -23.90
N SER A 97 2.24 25.01 -23.29
CA SER A 97 2.90 26.13 -22.58
C SER A 97 4.37 26.26 -22.95
#